data_AF-A0A660T9F3-F1
#
_entry.id   AF-A0A660T9F3-F1
#
_cell.length_a   1.000
_cell.length_b   1.000
_cell.length_c   1.000
_cell.angle_alpha   90.00
_cell.angle_beta   90.00
_cell.angle_gamma   90.00
#
_symmetry.space_group_name_H-M   'P 1'
#
loop_
_entity.id
_entity.type
_entity.pdbx_description
1 polymer ?
#
loop_
_entity_poly.entity_id
_entity_poly.type
_entity_poly.pdbx_seq_one_letter_code
_entity_poly.pdbx_strand_id
1 'polypeptide(L)'
;MQPKALDLFQAYSQNKLPREGGYIVSSFFNDNSTYSKYEIVAYNGVKSLYLSEDGLTFQTDGNKLFILVQPPNYPRKHIEPFRRDSNEQIPHRFSELEIITTKNQTKVMISKEPIIAYSAFTIFKPTGINFAFIFYNRQDVFDTIKLFFSKTLNKEARVPQSDAIKSAEAIIKGLKKFSIWAS
;
A
#
# COMPACT_ATOMS: atom_id res chain seq x y z
N MET A 1 -13.98 13.54 -17.45
CA MET A 1 -14.17 12.50 -16.39
C MET A 1 -12.85 12.32 -15.67
N GLN A 2 -12.79 12.41 -14.35
CA GLN A 2 -11.53 12.16 -13.63
C GLN A 2 -11.13 10.67 -13.77
N PRO A 3 -9.85 10.34 -13.98
CA PRO A 3 -9.39 8.95 -14.07
C PRO A 3 -9.63 8.20 -12.74
N LYS A 4 -9.72 6.87 -12.79
CA LYS A 4 -9.85 6.05 -11.57
C LYS A 4 -8.53 5.92 -10.82
N ALA A 5 -7.47 5.63 -11.57
CA ALA A 5 -6.10 5.59 -11.08
C ALA A 5 -5.11 6.01 -12.18
N LEU A 6 -3.94 6.52 -11.79
CA LEU A 6 -2.81 6.83 -12.66
C LEU A 6 -1.50 6.47 -11.98
N ASP A 7 -0.44 6.29 -12.76
CA ASP A 7 0.92 6.32 -12.23
C ASP A 7 1.16 7.66 -11.50
N LEU A 8 1.70 7.61 -10.29
CA LEU A 8 1.83 8.76 -9.41
C LEU A 8 2.72 9.85 -10.00
N PHE A 9 3.87 9.46 -10.55
CA PHE A 9 4.87 10.39 -11.07
C PHE A 9 4.47 10.93 -12.45
N GLN A 10 3.77 10.11 -13.24
CA GLN A 10 3.08 10.58 -14.44
C GLN A 10 1.98 11.60 -14.09
N ALA A 11 1.15 11.31 -13.08
CA ALA A 11 0.10 12.23 -12.64
C ALA A 11 0.69 13.55 -12.13
N TYR A 12 1.81 13.50 -11.40
CA TYR A 12 2.54 14.69 -10.97
C TYR A 12 3.06 15.52 -12.16
N SER A 13 3.81 14.89 -13.07
CA SER A 13 4.39 15.59 -14.25
C SER A 13 3.34 16.17 -15.20
N GLN A 14 2.13 15.60 -15.24
CA GLN A 14 1.02 16.09 -16.04
C GLN A 14 0.07 17.04 -15.29
N ASN A 15 0.40 17.47 -14.06
CA ASN A 15 -0.47 18.30 -13.21
C ASN A 15 -1.87 17.70 -12.98
N LYS A 16 -1.98 16.36 -12.92
CA LYS A 16 -3.23 15.63 -12.68
C LYS A 16 -3.41 15.16 -11.24
N LEU A 17 -2.42 15.37 -10.38
CA LEU A 17 -2.43 14.89 -9.00
C LEU A 17 -3.45 15.68 -8.15
N PRO A 18 -4.46 15.02 -7.53
CA PRO A 18 -5.49 15.73 -6.80
C PRO A 18 -4.95 16.26 -5.47
N ARG A 19 -5.13 17.56 -5.19
CA ARG A 19 -4.70 18.19 -3.93
C ARG A 19 -5.67 17.96 -2.77
N GLU A 20 -6.97 17.86 -3.08
CA GLU A 20 -8.03 17.63 -2.09
C GLU A 20 -7.99 16.23 -1.47
N GLY A 21 -7.28 15.29 -2.10
CA GLY A 21 -7.03 13.99 -1.51
C GLY A 21 -7.12 12.83 -2.48
N GLY A 22 -6.60 11.70 -2.03
CA GLY A 22 -6.56 10.45 -2.77
C GLY A 22 -5.87 9.37 -1.97
N TYR A 23 -5.74 8.20 -2.59
CA TYR A 23 -5.04 7.05 -2.02
C TYR A 23 -3.85 6.70 -2.91
N ILE A 24 -2.66 6.65 -2.33
CA ILE A 24 -1.46 6.26 -3.05
C ILE A 24 -1.12 4.84 -2.65
N VAL A 25 -0.99 3.94 -3.62
CA VAL A 25 -0.54 2.57 -3.39
C VAL A 25 0.86 2.40 -3.96
N SER A 26 1.81 2.07 -3.11
CA SER A 26 3.20 1.78 -3.49
C SER A 26 3.50 0.30 -3.27
N SER A 27 4.30 -0.31 -4.14
CA SER A 27 4.78 -1.69 -3.99
C SER A 27 6.29 -1.76 -3.80
N PHE A 28 6.71 -2.81 -3.10
CA PHE A 28 8.11 -3.15 -2.88
C PHE A 28 8.27 -4.67 -2.98
N PHE A 29 8.72 -5.13 -4.14
CA PHE A 29 8.92 -6.53 -4.47
C PHE A 29 10.36 -6.95 -4.18
N ASN A 30 10.52 -8.18 -3.71
CA ASN A 30 11.82 -8.82 -3.62
C ASN A 30 12.17 -9.46 -4.97
N ASP A 31 13.38 -9.21 -5.48
CA ASP A 31 13.79 -9.70 -6.80
C ASP A 31 13.90 -11.22 -6.90
N ASN A 32 14.08 -11.90 -5.77
CA ASN A 32 14.41 -13.32 -5.70
C ASN A 32 13.28 -14.19 -5.11
N SER A 33 12.15 -13.60 -4.73
CA SER A 33 11.04 -14.31 -4.10
C SER A 33 9.71 -13.58 -4.27
N THR A 34 8.60 -14.25 -3.98
CA THR A 34 7.28 -13.59 -3.95
C THR A 34 7.03 -12.83 -2.64
N TYR A 35 8.09 -12.45 -1.92
CA TYR A 35 7.98 -11.55 -0.79
C TYR A 35 7.67 -10.15 -1.31
N SER A 36 6.58 -9.56 -0.85
CA SER A 36 6.09 -8.28 -1.36
C SER A 36 5.56 -7.43 -0.23
N LYS A 37 5.88 -6.15 -0.23
CA LYS A 37 5.25 -5.15 0.64
C LYS A 37 4.42 -4.20 -0.20
N TYR A 38 3.33 -3.73 0.38
CA TYR A 38 2.57 -2.62 -0.16
C TYR A 38 2.33 -1.60 0.95
N GLU A 39 2.35 -0.34 0.58
CA GLU A 39 1.98 0.77 1.44
C GLU A 39 0.83 1.51 0.77
N ILE A 40 -0.25 1.74 1.51
CA ILE A 40 -1.35 2.58 1.09
C ILE A 40 -1.35 3.82 1.96
N VAL A 41 -1.22 5.00 1.35
CA VAL A 41 -1.30 6.28 2.06
C VAL A 41 -2.51 7.04 1.54
N ALA A 42 -3.46 7.34 2.41
CA ALA A 42 -4.45 8.36 2.10
C ALA A 42 -3.95 9.73 2.58
N TYR A 43 -4.31 10.76 1.84
CA TYR A 43 -3.98 12.14 2.17
C TYR A 43 -5.17 13.03 1.85
N ASN A 44 -5.23 14.20 2.49
CA ASN A 44 -6.24 15.22 2.30
C ASN A 44 -5.57 16.61 2.39
N GLY A 45 -6.03 17.59 1.62
CA GLY A 45 -5.57 18.98 1.72
C GLY A 45 -4.05 19.19 1.58
N VAL A 46 -3.47 18.82 0.44
CA VAL A 46 -2.03 18.99 0.20
C VAL A 46 -1.64 20.47 0.13
N LYS A 47 -0.80 20.92 1.07
CA LYS A 47 -0.28 22.30 1.07
C LYS A 47 0.74 22.53 -0.03
N SER A 48 1.69 21.60 -0.16
CA SER A 48 2.75 21.65 -1.15
C SER A 48 3.25 20.25 -1.52
N LEU A 49 3.90 20.16 -2.68
CA LEU A 49 4.50 18.95 -3.21
C LEU A 49 5.96 19.25 -3.57
N TYR A 50 6.89 18.42 -3.09
CA TYR A 50 8.32 18.56 -3.38
C TYR A 50 8.82 17.29 -4.07
N LEU A 51 9.20 17.40 -5.34
CA LEU A 51 9.89 16.33 -6.05
C LEU A 51 11.38 16.39 -5.73
N SER A 52 11.94 15.28 -5.25
CA SER A 52 13.38 15.08 -5.07
C SER A 52 13.91 14.01 -6.03
N GLU A 53 15.21 13.72 -5.91
CA GLU A 53 15.82 12.59 -6.61
C GLU A 53 15.15 11.26 -6.21
N ASP A 54 14.91 11.06 -4.91
CA ASP A 54 14.42 9.79 -4.36
C ASP A 54 12.90 9.61 -4.40
N GLY A 55 12.11 10.69 -4.50
CA GLY A 55 10.66 10.57 -4.33
C GLY A 55 9.87 11.87 -4.47
N LEU A 56 8.57 11.75 -4.19
CA LEU A 56 7.63 12.87 -4.14
C LEU A 56 7.14 13.04 -2.69
N THR A 57 7.44 14.19 -2.10
CA THR A 57 7.03 14.53 -0.74
C THR A 57 5.75 15.34 -0.75
N PHE A 58 4.80 14.92 0.06
CA PHE A 58 3.52 15.56 0.32
C PHE A 58 3.60 16.30 1.64
N GLN A 59 3.41 17.62 1.63
CA GLN A 59 3.29 18.40 2.85
C GLN A 59 1.83 18.42 3.31
N THR A 60 1.41 17.32 3.91
CA THR A 60 0.13 17.16 4.61
C THR A 60 0.19 15.95 5.52
N ASP A 61 -0.81 15.80 6.38
CA ASP A 61 -1.01 14.57 7.14
C ASP A 61 -1.41 13.44 6.19
N GLY A 62 -0.94 12.23 6.51
CA GLY A 62 -1.27 11.02 5.80
C GLY A 62 -1.71 9.93 6.75
N ASN A 63 -2.56 9.01 6.28
CA ASN A 63 -2.93 7.83 7.03
C ASN A 63 -2.51 6.59 6.26
N LYS A 64 -1.68 5.75 6.89
CA LYS A 64 -0.93 4.68 6.23
C LYS A 64 -1.45 3.30 6.64
N LEU A 65 -1.59 2.41 5.68
CA LEU A 65 -1.84 0.99 5.88
C LEU A 65 -0.69 0.20 5.23
N PHE A 66 -0.17 -0.79 5.95
CA PHE A 66 0.87 -1.67 5.44
C PHE A 66 0.30 -3.05 5.14
N ILE A 67 0.74 -3.62 4.02
CA ILE A 67 0.43 -4.98 3.61
C ILE A 67 1.75 -5.70 3.35
N LEU A 68 1.85 -6.92 3.85
CA LEU A 68 3.01 -7.77 3.68
C LEU A 68 2.58 -9.15 3.19
N VAL A 69 3.13 -9.58 2.07
CA VAL A 69 2.99 -10.95 1.56
C VAL A 69 4.28 -11.71 1.81
N GLN A 70 4.16 -12.81 2.55
CA GLN A 70 5.28 -13.63 2.95
C GLN A 70 5.12 -15.05 2.41
N PRO A 71 6.03 -15.53 1.55
CA PRO A 71 5.99 -16.90 1.05
C PRO A 71 6.32 -17.92 2.15
N PRO A 72 5.88 -19.19 1.99
CA PRO A 72 6.07 -20.23 3.02
C PRO A 72 7.54 -20.57 3.30
N ASN A 73 8.42 -20.39 2.31
CA ASN A 73 9.85 -20.64 2.39
C ASN A 73 10.66 -19.42 2.90
N TYR A 74 10.00 -18.34 3.33
CA TYR A 74 10.71 -17.17 3.85
C TYR A 74 11.52 -17.54 5.13
N PRO A 75 12.87 -17.37 5.12
CA PRO A 75 13.74 -17.90 6.17
C PRO A 75 13.52 -17.22 7.53
N ARG A 76 13.17 -15.93 7.52
CA ARG A 76 13.01 -15.11 8.72
C ARG A 76 11.56 -15.01 9.20
N LYS A 77 10.74 -16.02 8.89
CA LYS A 77 9.31 -16.05 9.26
C LYS A 77 9.02 -15.98 10.77
N HIS A 78 10.02 -16.28 11.60
CA HIS A 78 9.98 -16.20 13.06
C HIS A 78 10.36 -14.81 13.60
N ILE A 79 10.96 -13.95 12.76
CA ILE A 79 11.38 -12.60 13.14
C ILE A 79 10.21 -11.65 12.95
N GLU A 80 9.94 -10.87 13.99
CA GLU A 80 8.95 -9.80 14.00
C GLU A 80 9.16 -8.83 12.82
N PRO A 81 8.10 -8.39 12.12
CA PRO A 81 8.26 -7.59 10.91
C PRO A 81 9.04 -6.29 11.12
N PHE A 82 8.88 -5.61 12.26
CA PHE A 82 9.63 -4.39 12.60
C PHE A 82 11.13 -4.62 12.87
N ARG A 83 11.59 -5.87 13.03
CA ARG A 83 12.99 -6.24 13.28
C ARG A 83 13.71 -6.86 12.08
N ARG A 84 13.03 -6.95 10.93
CA ARG A 84 13.62 -7.46 9.69
C ARG A 84 14.54 -6.41 9.06
N ASP A 85 15.35 -6.82 8.08
CA ASP A 85 16.15 -5.88 7.30
C ASP A 85 15.26 -4.84 6.62
N SER A 86 15.80 -3.65 6.39
CA SER A 86 15.08 -2.49 5.87
C SER A 86 14.21 -2.79 4.64
N ASN A 87 14.70 -3.62 3.71
CA ASN A 87 13.97 -3.99 2.49
C ASN A 87 12.76 -4.87 2.76
N GLU A 88 12.72 -5.57 3.89
CA GLU A 88 11.66 -6.51 4.26
C GLU A 88 10.83 -6.05 5.47
N GLN A 89 11.29 -5.00 6.14
CA GLN A 89 10.67 -4.42 7.33
C GLN A 89 9.35 -3.70 7.01
N ILE A 90 8.40 -3.81 7.94
CA ILE A 90 7.23 -2.93 8.09
C ILE A 90 7.12 -2.53 9.57
N PRO A 91 6.52 -1.37 9.92
CA PRO A 91 6.50 -0.85 11.29
C PRO A 91 5.41 -1.54 12.16
N HIS A 92 5.37 -2.87 12.14
CA HIS A 92 4.38 -3.65 12.88
C HIS A 92 4.97 -4.89 13.54
N ARG A 93 4.34 -5.27 14.66
CA ARG A 93 4.45 -6.60 15.28
C ARG A 93 3.41 -7.55 14.68
N PHE A 94 3.63 -8.85 14.79
CA PHE A 94 2.61 -9.84 14.40
C PHE A 94 1.26 -9.64 15.11
N SER A 95 1.28 -9.22 16.38
CA SER A 95 0.06 -8.92 17.15
C SER A 95 -0.77 -7.76 16.58
N GLU A 96 -0.14 -6.88 15.80
CA GLU A 96 -0.76 -5.69 15.19
C GLU A 96 -1.24 -5.97 13.75
N LEU A 97 -1.08 -7.21 13.28
CA LEU A 97 -1.42 -7.62 11.92
C LEU A 97 -2.59 -8.61 11.91
N GLU A 98 -3.52 -8.42 10.99
CA GLU A 98 -4.46 -9.45 10.56
C GLU A 98 -3.72 -10.38 9.59
N ILE A 99 -3.56 -11.65 9.97
CA ILE A 99 -2.77 -12.62 9.21
C ILE A 99 -3.69 -13.65 8.56
N ILE A 100 -3.75 -13.61 7.24
CA ILE A 100 -4.49 -14.57 6.41
C ILE A 100 -3.50 -15.60 5.89
N THR A 101 -3.67 -16.86 6.29
CA THR A 101 -2.92 -17.98 5.71
C THR A 101 -3.70 -18.55 4.54
N THR A 102 -3.09 -18.51 3.36
CA THR A 102 -3.71 -18.90 2.10
C THR A 102 -3.52 -20.40 1.83
N LYS A 103 -4.22 -20.94 0.82
CA LYS A 103 -4.13 -22.39 0.49
C LYS A 103 -2.70 -22.86 0.19
N ASN A 104 -1.88 -22.03 -0.46
CA ASN A 104 -0.48 -22.35 -0.75
C ASN A 104 0.48 -21.96 0.37
N GLN A 105 -0.03 -21.75 1.59
CA GLN A 105 0.74 -21.43 2.80
C GLN A 105 1.44 -20.06 2.77
N THR A 106 1.21 -19.24 1.75
CA THR A 106 1.58 -17.82 1.77
C THR A 106 0.78 -17.11 2.84
N LYS A 107 1.43 -16.22 3.60
CA LYS A 107 0.76 -15.35 4.58
C LYS A 107 0.59 -13.96 4.01
N VAL A 108 -0.64 -13.47 3.99
CA VAL A 108 -0.94 -12.06 3.72
C VAL A 108 -1.22 -11.40 5.07
N MET A 109 -0.40 -10.43 5.44
CA MET A 109 -0.46 -9.72 6.71
C MET A 109 -0.85 -8.27 6.45
N ILE A 110 -1.88 -7.79 7.13
CA ILE A 110 -2.47 -6.46 6.90
C ILE A 110 -2.51 -5.72 8.23
N SER A 111 -2.11 -4.45 8.26
CA SER A 111 -2.23 -3.61 9.47
C SER A 111 -3.66 -3.66 10.03
N LYS A 112 -3.80 -3.98 11.33
CA LYS A 112 -5.11 -3.91 11.99
C LYS A 112 -5.59 -2.47 12.12
N GLU A 113 -4.67 -1.57 12.46
CA GLU A 113 -4.92 -0.15 12.62
C GLU A 113 -3.97 0.64 11.71
N PRO A 114 -4.42 1.74 11.10
CA PRO A 114 -3.56 2.59 10.30
C PRO A 114 -2.60 3.41 11.16
N ILE A 115 -1.48 3.81 10.56
CA ILE A 115 -0.49 4.70 11.17
C ILE A 115 -0.62 6.10 10.59
N ILE A 116 -0.73 7.10 11.45
CA ILE A 116 -0.76 8.50 11.04
C ILE A 116 0.67 8.98 10.77
N ALA A 117 0.88 9.58 9.60
CA ALA A 117 2.07 10.34 9.26
C ALA A 117 1.74 11.83 9.37
N TYR A 118 2.34 12.51 10.33
CA TYR A 118 2.05 13.92 10.59
C TYR A 118 2.92 14.85 9.74
N SER A 119 2.32 15.96 9.31
CA SER A 119 2.93 17.10 8.61
C SER A 119 3.49 16.84 7.21
N ALA A 120 4.13 15.69 6.99
CA ALA A 120 4.60 15.28 5.67
C ALA A 120 4.82 13.77 5.56
N PHE A 121 4.76 13.27 4.33
CA PHE A 121 5.23 11.93 3.97
C PHE A 121 5.81 11.92 2.56
N THR A 122 6.73 10.99 2.30
CA THR A 122 7.37 10.82 0.99
C THR A 122 6.96 9.50 0.37
N ILE A 123 6.63 9.55 -0.92
CA ILE A 123 6.45 8.36 -1.76
C ILE A 123 7.71 8.22 -2.60
N PHE A 124 8.44 7.11 -2.41
CA PHE A 124 9.67 6.85 -3.14
C PHE A 124 9.39 6.59 -4.62
N LYS A 125 10.33 6.97 -5.49
CA LYS A 125 10.29 6.59 -6.89
C LYS A 125 10.41 5.06 -6.99
N PRO A 126 9.49 4.40 -7.70
CA PRO A 126 9.58 2.97 -7.90
C PRO A 126 10.82 2.61 -8.71
N THR A 127 11.46 1.50 -8.33
CA THR A 127 12.60 0.92 -9.05
C THR A 127 12.23 -0.47 -9.55
N GLY A 128 12.83 -0.89 -10.67
CA GLY A 128 12.57 -2.22 -11.26
C GLY A 128 11.09 -2.42 -11.59
N ILE A 129 10.49 -3.47 -11.03
CA ILE A 129 9.07 -3.82 -11.24
C ILE A 129 8.12 -3.18 -10.21
N ASN A 130 8.65 -2.40 -9.27
CA ASN A 130 7.84 -1.67 -8.29
C ASN A 130 6.99 -0.60 -8.99
N PHE A 131 5.92 -0.19 -8.33
CA PHE A 131 5.03 0.86 -8.84
C PHE A 131 4.55 1.78 -7.71
N ALA A 132 4.09 2.96 -8.09
CA ALA A 132 3.34 3.87 -7.23
C ALA A 132 2.14 4.42 -8.02
N PHE A 133 0.92 4.09 -7.59
CA PHE A 133 -0.31 4.54 -8.25
C PHE A 133 -1.10 5.48 -7.34
N ILE A 134 -1.62 6.57 -7.92
CA ILE A 134 -2.63 7.41 -7.29
C ILE A 134 -4.03 6.93 -7.70
N PHE A 135 -4.87 6.64 -6.71
CA PHE A 135 -6.30 6.35 -6.85
C PHE A 135 -7.08 7.59 -6.41
N TYR A 136 -7.94 8.09 -7.29
CA TYR A 136 -8.71 9.30 -7.05
C TYR A 136 -9.84 9.02 -6.06
N ASN A 137 -10.06 9.94 -5.12
CA ASN A 137 -11.10 9.80 -4.10
C ASN A 137 -12.51 9.98 -4.70
N ARG A 138 -13.02 8.89 -5.29
CA ARG A 138 -14.34 8.78 -5.92
C ARG A 138 -15.23 7.84 -5.12
N GLN A 139 -16.53 7.86 -5.38
CA GLN A 139 -17.48 6.93 -4.76
C GLN A 139 -17.09 5.45 -4.97
N ASP A 140 -16.47 5.11 -6.11
CA ASP A 140 -16.04 3.76 -6.47
C ASP A 140 -14.56 3.45 -6.14
N VAL A 141 -13.89 4.28 -5.33
CA VAL A 141 -12.45 4.14 -5.05
C VAL A 141 -12.13 2.83 -4.34
N PHE A 142 -12.92 2.43 -3.36
CA PHE A 142 -12.69 1.18 -2.63
C PHE A 142 -12.90 -0.05 -3.50
N ASP A 143 -13.86 -0.04 -4.42
CA ASP A 143 -14.04 -1.15 -5.37
C ASP A 143 -12.88 -1.23 -6.34
N THR A 144 -12.36 -0.08 -6.77
CA THR A 144 -11.19 0.01 -7.65
C THR A 144 -9.94 -0.54 -6.95
N ILE A 145 -9.70 -0.13 -5.69
CA ILE A 145 -8.58 -0.62 -4.87
C ILE A 145 -8.74 -2.12 -4.57
N LYS A 146 -9.95 -2.59 -4.27
CA LYS A 146 -10.24 -4.01 -4.03
C LYS A 146 -9.90 -4.83 -5.27
N LEU A 147 -10.38 -4.42 -6.43
CA LEU A 147 -10.09 -5.09 -7.70
C LEU A 147 -8.59 -5.10 -7.99
N PHE A 148 -7.92 -3.97 -7.77
CA PHE A 148 -6.48 -3.85 -7.91
C PHE A 148 -5.73 -4.86 -7.02
N PHE A 149 -6.03 -4.89 -5.72
CA PHE A 149 -5.38 -5.82 -4.79
C PHE A 149 -5.69 -7.28 -5.10
N SER A 150 -6.91 -7.60 -5.50
CA SER A 150 -7.28 -8.97 -5.91
C SER A 150 -6.42 -9.47 -7.08
N LYS A 151 -6.04 -8.57 -8.00
CA LYS A 151 -5.22 -8.91 -9.17
C LYS A 151 -3.73 -8.95 -8.83
N THR A 152 -3.19 -7.93 -8.15
CA THR A 152 -1.75 -7.87 -7.84
C THR A 152 -1.33 -8.97 -6.86
N LEU A 153 -2.13 -9.27 -5.83
CA LEU A 153 -1.81 -10.35 -4.90
C LEU A 153 -1.78 -11.71 -5.61
N ASN A 154 -2.67 -11.93 -6.58
CA ASN A 154 -2.68 -13.17 -7.34
C ASN A 154 -1.54 -13.26 -8.35
N LYS A 155 -1.33 -12.22 -9.16
CA LYS A 155 -0.35 -12.25 -10.26
C LYS A 155 1.09 -12.09 -9.77
N GLU A 156 1.35 -11.12 -8.91
CA GLU A 156 2.71 -10.78 -8.48
C GLU A 156 3.13 -11.61 -7.27
N ALA A 157 2.24 -11.76 -6.29
CA ALA A 157 2.56 -12.40 -5.02
C ALA A 157 2.17 -13.89 -4.95
N ARG A 158 1.65 -14.45 -6.06
CA ARG A 158 1.19 -15.84 -6.22
C ARG A 158 0.18 -16.29 -5.16
N VAL A 159 -0.64 -15.37 -4.64
CA VAL A 159 -1.73 -15.71 -3.72
C VAL A 159 -2.87 -16.37 -4.52
N PRO A 160 -3.42 -17.53 -4.10
CA PRO A 160 -4.56 -18.16 -4.78
C PRO A 160 -5.73 -17.19 -4.94
N GLN A 161 -6.39 -17.18 -6.11
CA GLN A 161 -7.39 -16.16 -6.47
C GLN A 161 -8.48 -15.97 -5.41
N SER A 162 -9.01 -17.06 -4.84
CA SER A 162 -10.03 -16.99 -3.78
C SER A 162 -9.53 -16.28 -2.53
N ASP A 163 -8.26 -16.49 -2.17
CA ASP A 163 -7.66 -15.89 -0.98
C ASP A 163 -7.17 -14.47 -1.26
N ALA A 164 -6.81 -14.15 -2.51
CA ALA A 164 -6.48 -12.80 -2.94
C ALA A 164 -7.71 -11.87 -2.84
N ILE A 165 -8.89 -12.36 -3.22
CA ILE A 165 -10.16 -11.61 -3.07
C ILE A 165 -10.46 -11.36 -1.58
N LYS A 166 -10.36 -12.39 -0.73
CA LYS A 166 -10.56 -12.25 0.73
C LYS A 166 -9.56 -11.28 1.36
N SER A 167 -8.30 -11.36 0.93
CA SER A 167 -7.26 -10.44 1.41
C SER A 167 -7.53 -9.00 0.98
N ALA A 168 -7.98 -8.78 -0.26
CA ALA A 168 -8.39 -7.47 -0.73
C ALA A 168 -9.58 -6.90 0.09
N GLU A 169 -10.52 -7.74 0.52
CA GLU A 169 -11.61 -7.33 1.43
C GLU A 169 -11.10 -6.87 2.79
N ALA A 170 -10.16 -7.61 3.38
CA ALA A 170 -9.50 -7.23 4.63
C ALA A 170 -8.71 -5.92 4.49
N ILE A 171 -8.05 -5.69 3.34
CA ILE A 171 -7.40 -4.41 3.03
C ILE A 171 -8.42 -3.26 3.02
N ILE A 172 -9.56 -3.42 2.33
CA ILE A 172 -10.61 -2.38 2.34
C ILE A 172 -11.16 -2.14 3.74
N LYS A 173 -11.32 -3.19 4.56
CA LYS A 173 -11.70 -3.04 5.97
C LYS A 173 -10.70 -2.18 6.74
N GLY A 174 -9.39 -2.36 6.50
CA GLY A 174 -8.34 -1.50 7.05
C GLY A 174 -8.44 -0.05 6.55
N LEU A 175 -8.66 0.16 5.26
CA LEU A 175 -8.81 1.51 4.68
C LEU A 175 -10.02 2.27 5.23
N LYS A 176 -11.12 1.57 5.53
CA LYS A 176 -12.32 2.18 6.14
C LYS A 176 -12.08 2.71 7.56
N LYS A 177 -10.98 2.32 8.22
CA LYS A 177 -10.57 2.88 9.51
C LYS A 177 -9.80 4.19 9.39
N PHE A 178 -9.62 4.70 8.18
CA PHE A 178 -8.84 5.92 7.99
C PHE A 178 -9.58 7.14 8.52
N SER A 179 -9.02 7.78 9.55
CA SER A 179 -9.58 8.96 10.19
C SER A 179 -9.44 10.25 9.37
N ILE A 180 -8.59 10.26 8.34
CA ILE A 180 -8.32 11.45 7.51
C ILE A 180 -9.53 11.98 6.73
N TRP A 181 -10.58 11.17 6.61
CA TRP A 181 -11.85 11.55 5.98
C TRP A 181 -12.94 11.92 6.99
N ALA A 182 -12.70 11.71 8.29
CA ALA A 182 -13.59 12.15 9.35
C ALA A 182 -13.32 13.64 9.61
N SER A 183 -13.77 14.48 8.68
CA SER A 183 -13.86 15.94 8.86
C SER A 183 -15.31 16.33 9.09
#